data_AF-A0A1H3H479-F1
#
_entry.id   AF-A0A1H3H479-F1
#
_cell.length_a   1.000
_cell.length_b   1.000
_cell.length_c   1.000
_cell.angle_alpha   90.00
_cell.angle_beta   90.00
_cell.angle_gamma   90.00
#
_symmetry.space_group_name_H-M   'P 1'
#
loop_
_entity.id
_entity.type
_entity.pdbx_description
1 polymer ?
#
loop_
_entity_poly.entity_id
_entity_poly.type
_entity_poly.pdbx_seq_one_letter_code
_entity_poly.pdbx_strand_id
1 'polypeptide(L)' 'MSKIFQEAIMLKKNYLIKKLIKLGVYKKGDQHLYELTLTQLEEEYAALTKNKV' A
#
# COMPACT_ATOMS: atom_id res chain seq x y z
N MET A 1 -7.14 10.31 18.29
CA MET A 1 -6.65 9.03 17.71
C MET A 1 -5.70 8.38 18.69
N SER A 2 -5.98 7.15 19.14
CA SER A 2 -5.09 6.43 20.06
C SER A 2 -3.83 5.94 19.33
N LYS A 3 -2.70 5.82 20.03
CA LYS A 3 -1.43 5.30 19.46
C LYS A 3 -1.61 3.95 18.74
N ILE A 4 -2.45 3.08 19.31
CA ILE A 4 -2.81 1.76 18.75
C ILE A 4 -3.37 1.89 17.33
N PHE A 5 -4.21 2.90 17.07
CA PHE A 5 -4.80 3.11 15.75
C PHE A 5 -3.76 3.58 14.72
N GLN A 6 -2.83 4.44 15.14
CA GLN A 6 -1.74 4.90 14.28
C GLN A 6 -0.76 3.75 13.95
N GLU A 7 -0.45 2.91 14.93
CA GLU A 7 0.38 1.71 14.75
C GLU A 7 -0.29 0.72 13.80
N ALA A 8 -1.59 0.44 13.96
CA ALA A 8 -2.33 -0.42 13.05
C ALA A 8 -2.31 0.10 11.60
N ILE A 9 -2.46 1.42 11.41
CA ILE A 9 -2.34 2.05 10.09
C ILE A 9 -0.93 1.86 9.52
N MET A 10 0.13 2.14 10.30
CA MET A 10 1.51 1.98 9.83
C MET A 10 1.83 0.53 9.47
N LEU A 11 1.37 -0.43 10.28
CA LEU A 11 1.54 -1.86 10.00
C LEU A 11 0.87 -2.25 8.69
N LYS A 12 -0.38 -1.82 8.49
CA LYS A 12 -1.13 -2.09 7.26
C LYS A 12 -0.46 -1.45 6.03
N LYS A 13 0.02 -0.20 6.18
CA LYS A 13 0.74 0.52 5.14
C LYS A 13 2.00 -0.23 4.73
N ASN A 14 2.84 -0.60 5.70
CA ASN A 14 4.06 -1.37 5.47
C ASN A 14 3.79 -2.75 4.85
N TYR A 15 2.69 -3.40 5.25
CA TYR A 15 2.28 -4.68 4.67
C TYR A 15 1.92 -4.56 3.19
N LEU A 16 1.14 -3.53 2.81
CA LEU A 16 0.79 -3.28 1.41
C LEU A 16 2.01 -2.91 0.57
N ILE A 17 2.89 -2.04 1.08
CA ILE A 17 4.13 -1.68 0.38
C ILE A 17 4.97 -2.93 0.09
N LYS A 18 5.18 -3.81 1.08
CA LYS A 18 5.91 -5.07 0.87
C LYS A 18 5.26 -5.96 -0.18
N LYS A 19 3.93 -6.01 -0.24
CA LYS A 19 3.21 -6.78 -1.26
C LYS A 19 3.35 -6.17 -2.66
N LEU A 20 3.19 -4.86 -2.79
CA LEU A 20 3.35 -4.15 -4.05
C LEU A 20 4.77 -4.33 -4.59
N ILE A 21 5.79 -4.21 -3.73
CA ILE A 21 7.18 -4.50 -4.08
C ILE A 21 7.35 -5.95 -4.58
N LYS A 22 6.74 -6.93 -3.91
CA LYS A 22 6.76 -8.34 -4.37
C LYS A 22 6.08 -8.55 -5.72
N LEU A 23 5.11 -7.71 -6.08
CA LEU A 23 4.44 -7.71 -7.38
C LEU A 23 5.24 -6.93 -8.45
N GLY A 24 6.40 -6.37 -8.11
CA GLY A 24 7.24 -5.58 -9.02
C GLY A 24 6.83 -4.11 -9.10
N VAL A 25 5.96 -3.63 -8.22
CA VAL A 25 5.54 -2.24 -8.14
C VAL A 25 6.34 -1.52 -7.06
N TYR A 26 7.10 -0.52 -7.45
CA TYR A 26 7.99 0.24 -6.53
C TYR A 26 7.60 1.72 -6.39
N LYS A 27 6.82 2.23 -7.34
CA LYS A 27 6.33 3.60 -7.41
C LYS A 27 5.03 3.65 -8.19
N LYS A 28 4.18 4.63 -7.90
CA LYS A 28 2.97 4.93 -8.65
C LYS A 28 3.21 6.25 -9.39
N GLY A 29 3.42 6.16 -10.70
CA GLY A 29 3.89 7.30 -11.49
C GLY A 29 5.24 7.81 -10.99
N ASP A 30 5.26 9.05 -10.50
CA ASP A 30 6.46 9.71 -9.95
C ASP A 30 6.56 9.65 -8.43
N GLN A 31 5.55 9.12 -7.73
CA GLN A 31 5.56 9.02 -6.26
C GLN A 31 5.99 7.64 -5.78
N HIS A 32 6.87 7.59 -4.78
CA HIS A 32 7.25 6.35 -4.13
C HIS A 32 6.08 5.79 -3.30
N LEU A 33 6.05 4.46 -3.13
CA LEU A 33 5.00 3.79 -2.34
C LEU A 33 4.90 4.30 -0.88
N TYR A 34 5.99 4.81 -0.33
CA TYR A 34 6.01 5.40 1.02
C TYR A 34 5.29 6.74 1.10
N GLU A 35 5.25 7.49 0.00
CA GLU A 35 4.58 8.80 -0.12
C GLU A 35 3.07 8.62 -0.31
N LEU A 36 2.63 7.46 -0.79
CA LEU A 36 1.22 7.14 -0.95
C LEU A 36 0.51 7.03 0.40
N THR A 37 -0.76 7.42 0.43
CA THR A 37 -1.65 7.18 1.57
C THR A 37 -2.04 5.71 1.64
N LEU A 38 -2.55 5.27 2.81
CA LEU A 38 -3.00 3.89 3.00
C LEU A 38 -4.06 3.50 1.95
N THR A 39 -5.02 4.38 1.70
CA THR A 39 -6.08 4.16 0.70
C THR A 39 -5.52 3.99 -0.71
N GLN A 40 -4.56 4.83 -1.12
CA GLN A 40 -3.93 4.70 -2.43
C GLN A 40 -3.17 3.36 -2.59
N LEU A 41 -2.51 2.90 -1.53
CA LEU A 41 -1.84 1.59 -1.52
C LEU A 41 -2.85 0.43 -1.58
N GLU A 42 -4.00 0.57 -0.91
CA GLU A 42 -5.09 -0.41 -0.98
C GLU A 42 -5.72 -0.47 -2.38
N GLU A 43 -5.96 0.69 -3.00
CA GLU A 43 -6.48 0.78 -4.37
C GLU A 43 -5.53 0.15 -5.38
N GLU A 44 -4.23 0.46 -5.32
CA GLU A 44 -3.22 -0.16 -6.19
C GLU A 44 -3.17 -1.67 -6.02
N TYR A 45 -3.13 -2.12 -4.76
CA TYR A 45 -3.10 -3.55 -4.47
C TYR A 45 -4.39 -4.24 -4.94
N ALA A 46 -5.55 -3.60 -4.77
CA ALA A 46 -6.84 -4.09 -5.25
C ALA A 46 -6.91 -4.13 -6.78
N ALA A 47 -6.38 -3.12 -7.47
CA ALA A 47 -6.33 -3.08 -8.94
C ALA A 47 -5.46 -4.22 -9.50
N LEU A 48 -4.28 -4.45 -8.92
CA LEU A 48 -3.37 -5.52 -9.32
C LEU A 48 -3.92 -6.92 -9.03
N THR A 49 -4.70 -7.07 -7.96
CA THR A 49 -5.33 -8.34 -7.60
C THR A 49 -6.65 -8.60 -8.33
N LYS A 50 -7.40 -7.56 -8.70
CA LYS A 50 -8.63 -7.68 -9.51
C LYS A 50 -8.35 -8.07 -10.96
N ASN A 51 -7.19 -7.72 -11.52
CA ASN A 51 -6.81 -8.09 -12.88
C ASN A 51 -6.36 -9.57 -13.03
N LYS A 52 -6.64 -10.43 -12.03
CA LYS A 52 -6.43 -11.89 -12.10
C LYS A 52 -7.75 -12.68 -12.32
N VAL A 53 -8.68 -12.13 -13.09
CA VAL A 53 -9.90 -12.84 -13.54
C VAL A 53 -9.94 -12.86 -15.05
#